data_AF-A0A7S2PA76-F1
#
_entry.id   AF-A0A7S2PA76-F1
#
_cell.length_a   1.000
_cell.length_b   1.000
_cell.length_c   1.000
_cell.angle_alpha   90.00
_cell.angle_beta   90.00
_cell.angle_gamma   90.00
#
_symmetry.space_group_name_H-M   'P 1'
#
loop_
_entity.id
_entity.type
_entity.pdbx_description
1 polymer ?
#
loop_
_entity_poly.entity_id
_entity_poly.type
_entity_poly.pdbx_seq_one_letter_code
_entity_poly.pdbx_strand_id
1 'polypeptide(L)'
;MQGKEVLGFRMFLFSTMIAQLVITFASKFDNGIGLQMVENVPFCLELARIVMSEQSDESGTTSTLFFLFGVSSVLVGLVFYLLGRLEMGRIVYFFPSHVLVGCIGGIGVFITITAIEVATNTTFSFTPQGFNDSIVSQFNLLLPVFAFEIFLRLMMHATKGKYSLLPPVFYCLITPVFYFSLYALGVDIDDAEDAGYFFPPIKSTESAFSWSLLDIFTEIHFWNISWKAVFKAIPTMTSLTAFSLIHVPINIPAFAISTNTEPDMNAELIAHGYSNFISGIFGGLQNYMTYSNGVIYSKSNGRGKCSSLAIVALTGFIFIYGPLLCVYVPRCMAGTLLLHVGIDLFIEGVG
;
A
#
# COMPACT_ATOMS: atom_id res chain seq x y z
N MET A 1 -0.48 -10.49 -14.76
CA MET A 1 -0.24 -9.71 -16.00
C MET A 1 1.21 -9.30 -16.00
N GLN A 2 2.02 -9.94 -16.82
CA GLN A 2 3.47 -9.73 -16.82
C GLN A 2 3.76 -8.34 -17.40
N GLY A 3 4.52 -7.49 -16.71
CA GLY A 3 4.91 -6.17 -17.21
C GLY A 3 3.97 -5.00 -16.86
N LYS A 4 2.84 -5.22 -16.19
CA LYS A 4 1.96 -4.14 -15.67
C LYS A 4 2.23 -3.78 -14.19
N GLU A 5 3.25 -4.37 -13.58
CA GLU A 5 3.68 -4.13 -12.20
C GLU A 5 4.10 -2.66 -11.97
N VAL A 6 4.83 -2.10 -12.94
CA VAL A 6 5.25 -0.69 -12.95
C VAL A 6 4.03 0.23 -12.89
N LEU A 7 2.97 -0.14 -13.59
CA LEU A 7 1.76 0.65 -13.67
C LEU A 7 0.98 0.62 -12.35
N GLY A 8 0.85 -0.55 -11.72
CA GLY A 8 0.30 -0.67 -10.37
C GLY A 8 1.11 0.10 -9.32
N PHE A 9 2.44 0.05 -9.39
CA PHE A 9 3.34 0.83 -8.55
C PHE A 9 3.13 2.34 -8.73
N ARG A 10 3.01 2.80 -9.98
CA ARG A 10 2.70 4.20 -10.31
C ARG A 10 1.33 4.62 -9.78
N MET A 11 0.30 3.77 -9.89
CA MET A 11 -1.03 4.03 -9.32
C MET A 11 -0.97 4.24 -7.81
N PHE A 12 -0.24 3.39 -7.09
CA PHE A 12 -0.05 3.52 -5.65
C PHE A 12 0.57 4.88 -5.27
N LEU A 13 1.65 5.28 -5.96
CA LEU A 13 2.34 6.54 -5.70
C LEU A 13 1.50 7.74 -6.12
N PHE A 14 0.80 7.66 -7.24
CA PHE A 14 -0.11 8.70 -7.71
C PHE A 14 -1.21 8.97 -6.69
N SER A 15 -1.88 7.93 -6.21
CA SER A 15 -2.91 8.06 -5.17
C SER A 15 -2.38 8.62 -3.87
N THR A 16 -1.14 8.25 -3.50
CA THR A 16 -0.44 8.82 -2.34
C THR A 16 -0.16 10.31 -2.53
N MET A 17 0.28 10.73 -3.72
CA MET A 17 0.51 12.15 -4.02
C MET A 17 -0.78 12.97 -3.96
N ILE A 18 -1.86 12.46 -4.57
CA ILE A 18 -3.18 13.10 -4.51
C ILE A 18 -3.67 13.18 -3.07
N ALA A 19 -3.52 12.10 -2.30
CA ALA A 19 -3.87 12.09 -0.89
C ALA A 19 -3.13 13.15 -0.11
N GLN A 20 -1.80 13.16 -0.19
CA GLN A 20 -1.00 14.15 0.53
C GLN A 20 -1.35 15.58 0.09
N LEU A 21 -1.53 15.84 -1.21
CA LEU A 21 -1.92 17.15 -1.72
C LEU A 21 -3.27 17.60 -1.15
N VAL A 22 -4.31 16.77 -1.25
CA VAL A 22 -5.66 17.13 -0.77
C VAL A 22 -5.67 17.32 0.73
N ILE A 23 -5.03 16.42 1.50
CA ILE A 23 -4.92 16.56 2.95
C ILE A 23 -4.18 17.84 3.35
N THR A 24 -3.13 18.23 2.63
CA THR A 24 -2.39 19.49 2.88
C THR A 24 -3.28 20.74 2.82
N PHE A 25 -4.30 20.74 1.96
CA PHE A 25 -5.14 21.92 1.71
C PHE A 25 -6.54 21.85 2.33
N ALA A 26 -7.08 20.64 2.53
CA ALA A 26 -8.46 20.44 2.98
C ALA A 26 -8.56 19.94 4.43
N SER A 27 -7.53 19.27 4.96
CA SER A 27 -7.53 18.80 6.36
C SER A 27 -7.31 19.97 7.32
N LYS A 28 -7.85 19.85 8.54
CA LYS A 28 -7.59 20.78 9.64
C LYS A 28 -6.28 20.46 10.36
N PHE A 29 -5.70 19.29 10.15
CA PHE A 29 -4.39 18.93 10.67
C PHE A 29 -3.28 19.58 9.85
N ASP A 30 -2.32 20.21 10.52
CA ASP A 30 -1.13 20.78 9.87
C ASP A 30 0.00 19.75 9.66
N ASN A 31 -0.16 18.55 10.21
CA ASN A 31 0.80 17.46 10.23
C ASN A 31 0.23 16.13 9.70
N GLY A 32 -0.88 16.18 8.95
CA GLY A 32 -1.50 15.01 8.36
C GLY A 32 -0.68 14.37 7.24
N ILE A 33 -0.62 13.04 7.23
CA ILE A 33 0.05 12.25 6.18
C ILE A 33 -0.97 11.40 5.42
N GLY A 34 -1.19 11.72 4.14
CA GLY A 34 -2.08 11.01 3.23
C GLY A 34 -1.33 9.96 2.41
N LEU A 35 -1.86 8.73 2.39
CA LEU A 35 -1.28 7.58 1.68
C LEU A 35 -2.37 6.71 1.05
N GLN A 36 -1.98 5.88 0.09
CA GLN A 36 -2.84 4.82 -0.44
C GLN A 36 -3.22 3.82 0.68
N MET A 37 -4.46 3.32 0.64
CA MET A 37 -5.00 2.37 1.62
C MET A 37 -4.58 0.93 1.32
N VAL A 38 -3.46 0.48 1.88
CA VAL A 38 -2.89 -0.87 1.62
C VAL A 38 -3.85 -1.98 2.09
N GLU A 39 -4.67 -1.70 3.08
CA GLU A 39 -5.67 -2.60 3.63
C GLU A 39 -6.77 -2.96 2.60
N ASN A 40 -6.91 -2.16 1.52
CA ASN A 40 -7.82 -2.48 0.41
C ASN A 40 -7.23 -3.44 -0.64
N VAL A 41 -5.93 -3.79 -0.56
CA VAL A 41 -5.27 -4.66 -1.56
C VAL A 41 -5.98 -6.01 -1.75
N PRO A 42 -6.49 -6.70 -0.71
CA PRO A 42 -7.25 -7.95 -0.90
C PRO A 42 -8.49 -7.76 -1.78
N PHE A 43 -9.20 -6.64 -1.64
CA PHE A 43 -10.35 -6.32 -2.49
C PHE A 43 -9.90 -6.01 -3.92
N CYS A 44 -8.78 -5.31 -4.11
CA CYS A 44 -8.21 -5.09 -5.44
C CYS A 44 -7.84 -6.39 -6.15
N LEU A 45 -7.28 -7.36 -5.41
CA LEU A 45 -6.97 -8.69 -5.93
C LEU A 45 -8.23 -9.45 -6.33
N GLU A 46 -9.30 -9.34 -5.53
CA GLU A 46 -10.58 -9.97 -5.87
C GLU A 46 -11.23 -9.33 -7.11
N LEU A 47 -11.17 -8.00 -7.25
CA LEU A 47 -11.57 -7.32 -8.49
C LEU A 47 -10.77 -7.85 -9.69
N ALA A 48 -9.46 -8.00 -9.56
CA ALA A 48 -8.61 -8.56 -10.62
C ALA A 48 -9.05 -9.99 -10.98
N ARG A 49 -9.32 -10.86 -10.00
CA ARG A 49 -9.83 -12.22 -10.25
C ARG A 49 -11.15 -12.22 -11.00
N ILE A 50 -12.10 -11.38 -10.61
CA ILE A 50 -13.39 -11.24 -11.29
C ILE A 50 -13.18 -10.85 -12.75
N VAL A 51 -12.35 -9.84 -13.03
CA VAL A 51 -12.08 -9.40 -14.41
C VAL A 51 -11.38 -10.49 -15.22
N MET A 52 -10.36 -11.15 -14.67
CA MET A 52 -9.66 -12.26 -15.34
C MET A 52 -10.56 -13.47 -15.62
N SER A 53 -11.62 -13.67 -14.82
CA SER A 53 -12.61 -14.73 -15.08
C SER A 53 -13.59 -14.40 -16.22
N GLU A 54 -13.73 -13.12 -16.57
CA GLU A 54 -14.70 -12.63 -17.54
C GLU A 54 -14.08 -12.18 -18.86
N GLN A 55 -12.79 -11.83 -18.84
CA GLN A 55 -12.03 -11.42 -20.01
C GLN A 55 -10.72 -12.19 -20.09
N SER A 56 -10.43 -12.68 -21.29
CA SER A 56 -9.17 -13.38 -21.60
C SER A 56 -8.18 -12.49 -22.36
N ASP A 57 -8.65 -11.37 -22.91
CA ASP A 57 -7.81 -10.39 -23.61
C ASP A 57 -7.06 -9.50 -22.61
N GLU A 58 -5.75 -9.36 -22.78
CA GLU A 58 -4.89 -8.63 -21.83
C GLU A 58 -5.19 -7.13 -21.77
N SER A 59 -5.46 -6.51 -22.93
CA SER A 59 -5.77 -5.07 -23.01
C SER A 59 -7.12 -4.76 -22.37
N GLY A 60 -8.14 -5.56 -22.68
CA GLY A 60 -9.47 -5.42 -22.08
C GLY A 60 -9.48 -5.70 -20.58
N THR A 61 -8.74 -6.71 -20.12
CA THR A 61 -8.64 -7.04 -18.69
C THR A 61 -7.97 -5.90 -17.92
N THR A 62 -6.90 -5.31 -18.46
CA THR A 62 -6.22 -4.15 -17.84
C THR A 62 -7.14 -2.93 -17.79
N SER A 63 -7.80 -2.60 -18.92
CA SER A 63 -8.75 -1.47 -19.02
C SER A 63 -9.89 -1.58 -18.01
N THR A 64 -10.55 -2.75 -17.94
CA THR A 64 -11.66 -2.99 -17.02
C THR A 64 -11.21 -2.96 -15.56
N LEU A 65 -10.06 -3.57 -15.25
CA LEU A 65 -9.53 -3.59 -13.88
C LEU A 65 -9.26 -2.18 -13.36
N PHE A 66 -8.63 -1.35 -14.19
CA PHE A 66 -8.29 0.02 -13.81
C PHE A 66 -9.50 0.92 -13.72
N PHE A 67 -10.46 0.72 -14.63
CA PHE A 67 -11.77 1.34 -14.53
C PHE A 67 -12.43 0.99 -13.18
N LEU A 68 -12.40 -0.28 -12.76
CA LEU A 68 -12.95 -0.70 -11.47
C LEU A 68 -12.21 -0.09 -10.27
N PHE A 69 -10.89 0.05 -10.33
CA PHE A 69 -10.11 0.74 -9.30
C PHE A 69 -10.51 2.21 -9.17
N GLY A 70 -10.57 2.92 -10.29
CA GLY A 70 -10.99 4.33 -10.32
C GLY A 70 -12.43 4.51 -9.82
N VAL A 71 -13.39 3.71 -10.32
CA VAL A 71 -14.79 3.73 -9.87
C VAL A 71 -14.91 3.44 -8.38
N SER A 72 -14.19 2.45 -7.86
CA SER A 72 -14.17 2.15 -6.43
C SER A 72 -13.68 3.35 -5.61
N SER A 73 -12.67 4.08 -6.10
CA SER A 73 -12.15 5.28 -5.41
C SER A 73 -13.13 6.44 -5.49
N VAL A 74 -13.79 6.64 -6.63
CA VAL A 74 -14.87 7.62 -6.77
C VAL A 74 -16.02 7.30 -5.80
N LEU A 75 -16.44 6.04 -5.70
CA LEU A 75 -17.49 5.61 -4.78
C LEU A 75 -17.12 5.90 -3.32
N VAL A 76 -15.91 5.54 -2.89
CA VAL A 76 -15.41 5.88 -1.55
C VAL A 76 -15.42 7.39 -1.31
N GLY A 77 -14.93 8.17 -2.29
CA GLY A 77 -14.91 9.63 -2.21
C GLY A 77 -16.29 10.25 -2.09
N LEU A 78 -17.26 9.76 -2.87
CA LEU A 78 -18.65 10.22 -2.80
C LEU A 78 -19.27 9.90 -1.45
N VAL A 79 -19.08 8.69 -0.91
CA VAL A 79 -19.67 8.32 0.37
C VAL A 79 -19.04 9.11 1.52
N PHE A 80 -17.72 9.29 1.55
CA PHE A 80 -17.06 10.14 2.54
C PHE A 80 -17.55 11.60 2.48
N TYR A 81 -17.62 12.16 1.28
CA TYR A 81 -18.12 13.52 1.08
C TYR A 81 -19.56 13.68 1.57
N LEU A 82 -20.45 12.72 1.23
CA LEU A 82 -21.84 12.73 1.67
C LEU A 82 -21.96 12.57 3.19
N LEU A 83 -21.19 11.67 3.81
CA LEU A 83 -21.20 11.49 5.27
C LEU A 83 -20.76 12.76 6.00
N GLY A 84 -19.70 13.42 5.54
CA GLY A 84 -19.24 14.66 6.14
C GLY A 84 -20.23 15.82 5.93
N ARG A 85 -20.80 15.94 4.73
CA ARG A 85 -21.79 17.00 4.41
C ARG A 85 -23.13 16.83 5.12
N LEU A 86 -23.55 15.61 5.37
CA LEU A 86 -24.78 15.29 6.12
C LEU A 86 -24.54 15.23 7.64
N GLU A 87 -23.33 15.54 8.11
CA GLU A 87 -22.93 15.48 9.52
C GLU A 87 -23.13 14.07 10.14
N MET A 88 -23.05 13.05 9.29
CA MET A 88 -23.25 11.64 9.62
C MET A 88 -21.95 10.95 10.03
N GLY A 89 -20.92 11.69 10.44
CA GLY A 89 -19.64 11.11 10.86
C GLY A 89 -19.75 10.12 12.03
N ARG A 90 -20.87 10.14 12.76
CA ARG A 90 -21.17 9.19 13.84
C ARG A 90 -21.66 7.82 13.36
N ILE A 91 -22.07 7.67 12.09
CA ILE A 91 -22.59 6.40 11.55
C ILE A 91 -21.54 5.29 11.57
N VAL A 92 -20.26 5.64 11.46
CA VAL A 92 -19.19 4.66 11.43
C VAL A 92 -18.95 4.01 12.81
N TYR A 93 -19.43 4.60 13.91
CA TYR A 93 -19.40 3.94 15.23
C TYR A 93 -20.42 2.79 15.36
N PHE A 94 -21.30 2.57 14.37
CA PHE A 94 -22.18 1.40 14.36
C PHE A 94 -21.48 0.13 13.85
N PHE A 95 -20.27 0.22 13.31
CA PHE A 95 -19.52 -0.98 12.90
C PHE A 95 -19.13 -1.78 14.14
N PRO A 96 -19.55 -3.06 14.25
CA PRO A 96 -19.23 -3.85 15.43
C PRO A 96 -17.72 -4.08 15.54
N SER A 97 -17.14 -3.76 16.69
CA SER A 97 -15.68 -3.82 16.90
C SER A 97 -15.09 -5.21 16.59
N HIS A 98 -15.84 -6.29 16.81
CA HIS A 98 -15.41 -7.65 16.50
C HIS A 98 -15.23 -7.90 14.98
N VAL A 99 -16.02 -7.26 14.12
CA VAL A 99 -15.87 -7.36 12.66
C VAL A 99 -14.59 -6.65 12.21
N LEU A 100 -14.29 -5.50 12.83
CA LEU A 100 -13.10 -4.71 12.53
C LEU A 100 -11.82 -5.46 12.91
N VAL A 101 -11.77 -5.92 14.16
CA VAL A 101 -10.64 -6.69 14.72
C VAL A 101 -10.41 -7.97 13.90
N GLY A 102 -11.47 -8.72 13.58
CA GLY A 102 -11.36 -9.90 12.72
C GLY A 102 -10.86 -9.60 11.31
N CYS A 103 -11.28 -8.48 10.71
CA CYS A 103 -10.81 -8.09 9.37
C CYS A 103 -9.33 -7.67 9.39
N ILE A 104 -8.91 -6.87 10.38
CA ILE A 104 -7.51 -6.46 10.58
C ILE A 104 -6.62 -7.70 10.75
N GLY A 105 -7.03 -8.66 11.60
CA GLY A 105 -6.30 -9.91 11.79
C GLY A 105 -6.18 -10.73 10.51
N GLY A 106 -7.28 -10.83 9.73
CA GLY A 106 -7.28 -11.49 8.42
C GLY A 106 -6.34 -10.83 7.39
N ILE A 107 -6.31 -9.50 7.36
CA ILE A 107 -5.36 -8.73 6.52
C ILE A 107 -3.92 -8.99 6.97
N GLY A 108 -3.66 -9.06 8.28
CA GLY A 108 -2.34 -9.40 8.82
C GLY A 108 -1.84 -10.76 8.33
N VAL A 109 -2.70 -11.79 8.36
CA VAL A 109 -2.38 -13.12 7.80
C VAL A 109 -2.13 -13.04 6.29
N PHE A 110 -2.98 -12.33 5.54
CA PHE A 110 -2.83 -12.16 4.10
C PHE A 110 -1.49 -11.51 3.73
N ILE A 111 -1.14 -10.40 4.39
CA ILE A 111 0.12 -9.69 4.16
C ILE A 111 1.33 -10.56 4.56
N THR A 112 1.22 -11.35 5.62
CA THR A 112 2.26 -12.30 6.03
C THR A 112 2.51 -13.36 4.96
N ILE A 113 1.45 -13.89 4.34
CA ILE A 113 1.57 -14.83 3.22
C ILE A 113 2.21 -14.13 2.03
N THR A 114 1.75 -12.93 1.67
CA THR A 114 2.35 -12.13 0.60
C THR A 114 3.83 -11.82 0.85
N ALA A 115 4.25 -11.63 2.10
CA ALA A 115 5.65 -11.44 2.45
C ALA A 115 6.51 -12.65 2.05
N ILE A 116 6.00 -13.87 2.29
CA ILE A 116 6.65 -15.12 1.88
C ILE A 116 6.69 -15.18 0.35
N GLU A 117 5.55 -15.01 -0.31
CA GLU A 117 5.43 -15.07 -1.77
C GLU A 117 6.35 -14.07 -2.49
N VAL A 118 6.47 -12.85 -1.97
CA VAL A 118 7.35 -11.80 -2.51
C VAL A 118 8.83 -12.14 -2.28
N ALA A 119 9.17 -12.68 -1.10
CA ALA A 119 10.55 -13.06 -0.79
C ALA A 119 11.03 -14.25 -1.64
N THR A 120 10.16 -15.23 -1.87
CA THR A 120 10.50 -16.50 -2.52
C THR A 120 10.17 -16.52 -4.01
N ASN A 121 9.35 -15.57 -4.46
CA ASN A 121 8.78 -15.52 -5.82
C ASN A 121 8.06 -16.81 -6.20
N THR A 122 7.32 -17.36 -5.23
CA THR A 122 6.44 -18.51 -5.38
C THR A 122 5.03 -18.16 -4.92
N THR A 123 4.02 -18.89 -5.39
CA THR A 123 2.66 -18.78 -4.88
C THR A 123 2.45 -19.75 -3.73
N PHE A 124 2.11 -19.23 -2.55
CA PHE A 124 1.90 -20.03 -1.37
C PHE A 124 0.54 -20.72 -1.44
N SER A 125 0.51 -22.00 -1.09
CA SER A 125 -0.73 -22.72 -0.90
C SER A 125 -0.70 -23.49 0.42
N PHE A 126 -1.86 -23.58 1.07
CA PHE A 126 -2.04 -24.35 2.31
C PHE A 126 -2.09 -25.87 2.03
N THR A 127 -1.08 -26.37 1.32
CA THR A 127 -0.87 -27.78 1.04
C THR A 127 0.54 -28.16 1.49
N PRO A 128 0.81 -29.43 1.83
CA PRO A 128 2.16 -29.88 2.17
C PRO A 128 3.18 -29.56 1.06
N GLN A 129 2.75 -29.66 -0.20
CA GLN A 129 3.55 -29.31 -1.37
C GLN A 129 3.84 -27.80 -1.42
N GLY A 130 2.82 -26.95 -1.25
CA GLY A 130 2.99 -25.50 -1.23
C GLY A 130 3.92 -25.01 -0.11
N PHE A 131 3.86 -25.65 1.06
CA PHE A 131 4.78 -25.39 2.17
C PHE A 131 6.22 -25.77 1.81
N ASN A 132 6.41 -26.96 1.23
CA ASN A 132 7.74 -27.41 0.80
C ASN A 132 8.33 -26.49 -0.28
N ASP A 133 7.52 -26.09 -1.25
CA ASP A 133 7.98 -25.32 -2.40
C ASP A 133 8.27 -23.86 -2.02
N SER A 134 7.45 -23.25 -1.16
CA SER A 134 7.60 -21.84 -0.79
C SER A 134 8.51 -21.62 0.41
N ILE A 135 8.57 -22.54 1.38
CA ILE A 135 9.31 -22.31 2.63
C ILE A 135 10.57 -23.15 2.70
N VAL A 136 10.46 -24.47 2.50
CA VAL A 136 11.61 -25.39 2.69
C VAL A 136 12.62 -25.23 1.57
N SER A 137 12.15 -25.25 0.31
CA SER A 137 13.01 -25.21 -0.88
C SER A 137 13.64 -23.84 -1.10
N GLN A 138 12.97 -22.76 -0.65
CA GLN A 138 13.40 -21.37 -0.81
C GLN A 138 13.87 -20.75 0.52
N PHE A 139 14.28 -21.58 1.48
CA PHE A 139 14.64 -21.12 2.82
C PHE A 139 15.84 -20.15 2.81
N ASN A 140 16.75 -20.28 1.86
CA ASN A 140 17.86 -19.36 1.61
C ASN A 140 17.37 -17.91 1.36
N LEU A 141 16.27 -17.74 0.62
CA LEU A 141 15.67 -16.43 0.35
C LEU A 141 14.92 -15.86 1.56
N LEU A 142 14.33 -16.72 2.39
CA LEU A 142 13.62 -16.34 3.62
C LEU A 142 14.56 -16.04 4.79
N LEU A 143 15.74 -16.64 4.81
CA LEU A 143 16.74 -16.44 5.87
C LEU A 143 17.06 -14.95 6.11
N PRO A 144 17.42 -14.12 5.11
CA PRO A 144 17.65 -12.70 5.33
C PRO A 144 16.39 -11.96 5.80
N VAL A 145 15.20 -12.34 5.31
CA VAL A 145 13.93 -11.75 5.76
C VAL A 145 13.71 -11.96 7.25
N PHE A 146 13.81 -13.20 7.72
CA PHE A 146 13.65 -13.50 9.14
C PHE A 146 14.77 -12.89 9.98
N ALA A 147 16.01 -12.87 9.49
CA ALA A 147 17.12 -12.27 10.19
C ALA A 147 16.91 -10.76 10.41
N PHE A 148 16.53 -10.01 9.37
CA PHE A 148 16.24 -8.59 9.47
C PHE A 148 15.01 -8.33 10.36
N GLU A 149 13.95 -9.13 10.24
CA GLU A 149 12.74 -8.95 11.04
C GLU A 149 12.97 -9.21 12.53
N ILE A 150 13.65 -10.32 12.87
CA ILE A 150 14.01 -10.62 14.26
C ILE A 150 14.91 -9.51 14.81
N PHE A 151 15.88 -9.05 14.04
CA PHE A 151 16.78 -7.98 14.47
C PHE A 151 16.04 -6.66 14.71
N LEU A 152 15.13 -6.28 13.82
CA LEU A 152 14.27 -5.10 14.00
C LEU A 152 13.44 -5.20 15.29
N ARG A 153 12.77 -6.34 15.53
CA ARG A 153 11.96 -6.53 16.75
C ARG A 153 12.81 -6.52 18.01
N LEU A 154 14.00 -7.11 17.99
CA LEU A 154 14.95 -7.04 19.11
C LEU A 154 15.38 -5.58 19.38
N MET A 155 15.67 -4.80 18.35
CA MET A 155 16.01 -3.39 18.50
C MET A 155 14.83 -2.57 19.04
N MET A 156 13.61 -2.79 18.55
CA MET A 156 12.41 -2.12 19.05
C MET A 156 12.14 -2.47 20.52
N HIS A 157 12.34 -3.73 20.91
CA HIS A 157 12.20 -4.19 22.29
C HIS A 157 13.28 -3.57 23.20
N ALA A 158 14.55 -3.63 22.79
CA ALA A 158 15.68 -3.08 23.55
C ALA A 158 15.57 -1.56 23.74
N THR A 159 15.07 -0.86 22.72
CA THR A 159 14.86 0.59 22.77
C THR A 159 13.53 1.00 23.39
N LYS A 160 12.66 0.03 23.74
CA LYS A 160 11.31 0.25 24.27
C LYS A 160 10.49 1.22 23.42
N GLY A 161 10.67 1.19 22.10
CA GLY A 161 9.99 2.09 21.17
C GLY A 161 10.34 3.58 21.31
N LYS A 162 11.44 3.93 22.01
CA LYS A 162 11.84 5.32 22.22
C LYS A 162 12.16 6.07 20.92
N TYR A 163 12.70 5.38 19.92
CA TYR A 163 13.12 5.96 18.66
C TYR A 163 12.08 5.69 17.57
N SER A 164 11.18 6.66 17.33
CA SER A 164 10.10 6.52 16.34
C SER A 164 10.59 6.40 14.89
N LEU A 165 11.83 6.83 14.60
CA LEU A 165 12.46 6.70 13.27
C LEU A 165 13.23 5.39 13.08
N LEU A 166 13.29 4.52 14.10
CA LEU A 166 14.05 3.27 14.03
C LEU A 166 13.55 2.38 12.86
N PRO A 167 12.26 2.03 12.73
CA PRO A 167 11.82 1.16 11.63
C PRO A 167 12.06 1.78 10.24
N PRO A 168 11.69 3.04 9.94
CA PRO A 168 11.95 3.63 8.63
C PRO A 168 13.45 3.63 8.25
N VAL A 169 14.33 4.02 9.17
CA VAL A 169 15.77 4.03 8.93
C VAL A 169 16.30 2.61 8.75
N PHE A 170 15.80 1.66 9.53
CA PHE A 170 16.14 0.25 9.40
C PHE A 170 15.86 -0.28 8.00
N TYR A 171 14.66 -0.06 7.47
CA TYR A 171 14.30 -0.51 6.12
C TYR A 171 15.17 0.13 5.03
N CYS A 172 15.51 1.42 5.16
CA CYS A 172 16.45 2.07 4.26
C CYS A 172 17.86 1.46 4.32
N LEU A 173 18.27 0.91 5.47
CA LEU A 173 19.58 0.29 5.66
C LEU A 173 19.64 -1.18 5.21
N ILE A 174 18.51 -1.86 5.03
CA ILE A 174 18.51 -3.27 4.58
C ILE A 174 19.26 -3.42 3.26
N THR A 175 18.95 -2.57 2.26
CA THR A 175 19.60 -2.64 0.94
C THR A 175 21.13 -2.50 1.02
N PRO A 176 21.71 -1.42 1.58
CA PRO A 176 23.17 -1.29 1.66
C PRO A 176 23.81 -2.39 2.52
N VAL A 177 23.17 -2.83 3.61
CA VAL A 177 23.68 -3.94 4.43
C VAL A 177 23.67 -5.25 3.66
N PHE A 178 22.65 -5.50 2.83
CA PHE A 178 22.57 -6.68 1.99
C PHE A 178 23.71 -6.72 0.96
N TYR A 179 23.95 -5.63 0.21
CA TYR A 179 25.08 -5.54 -0.71
C TYR A 179 26.43 -5.69 0.00
N PHE A 180 26.59 -5.07 1.19
CA PHE A 180 27.80 -5.26 2.00
C PHE A 180 27.98 -6.72 2.43
N SER A 181 26.89 -7.42 2.74
CA SER A 181 26.92 -8.84 3.11
C SER A 181 27.32 -9.72 1.92
N LEU A 182 26.83 -9.44 0.71
CA LEU A 182 27.28 -10.13 -0.51
C LEU A 182 28.79 -9.94 -0.72
N TYR A 183 29.26 -8.70 -0.63
CA TYR A 183 30.68 -8.38 -0.75
C TYR A 183 31.54 -9.09 0.30
N ALA A 184 31.11 -9.07 1.58
CA ALA A 184 31.84 -9.72 2.68
C ALA A 184 31.88 -11.25 2.56
N LEU A 185 30.84 -11.85 1.97
CA LEU A 185 30.75 -13.29 1.72
C LEU A 185 31.41 -13.71 0.39
N GLY A 186 31.86 -12.76 -0.43
CA GLY A 186 32.45 -13.02 -1.74
C GLY A 186 31.44 -13.59 -2.76
N VAL A 187 30.15 -13.27 -2.60
CA VAL A 187 29.09 -13.67 -3.53
C VAL A 187 28.97 -12.58 -4.61
N ASP A 188 29.06 -12.98 -5.87
CA ASP A 188 28.88 -12.05 -6.98
C ASP A 188 27.42 -11.57 -7.07
N ILE A 189 27.20 -10.37 -7.59
CA ILE A 189 25.86 -9.81 -7.74
C ILE A 189 25.07 -10.60 -8.79
N ASP A 190 25.74 -11.05 -9.86
CA ASP A 190 25.11 -11.84 -10.91
C ASP A 190 24.61 -13.19 -10.36
N ASP A 191 25.42 -13.86 -9.53
CA ASP A 191 25.03 -15.11 -8.84
C ASP A 191 23.85 -14.88 -7.88
N ALA A 192 23.79 -13.72 -7.22
CA ALA A 192 22.68 -13.37 -6.33
C ALA A 192 21.39 -13.04 -7.10
N GLU A 193 21.50 -12.43 -8.29
CA GLU A 193 20.38 -12.22 -9.20
C GLU A 193 19.83 -13.55 -9.72
N ASP A 194 20.70 -14.44 -10.19
CA ASP A 194 20.35 -15.78 -10.66
C ASP A 194 19.72 -16.65 -9.55
N ALA A 195 20.18 -16.49 -8.31
CA ALA A 195 19.60 -17.13 -7.13
C ALA A 195 18.23 -16.54 -6.73
N GLY A 196 17.79 -15.44 -7.35
CA GLY A 196 16.47 -14.85 -7.14
C GLY A 196 16.38 -13.88 -5.96
N TYR A 197 17.51 -13.31 -5.48
CA TYR A 197 17.47 -12.31 -4.40
C TYR A 197 16.95 -10.94 -4.83
N PHE A 198 16.93 -10.65 -6.13
CA PHE A 198 16.48 -9.37 -6.70
C PHE A 198 15.17 -9.49 -7.48
N PHE A 199 14.44 -8.38 -7.61
CA PHE A 199 13.28 -8.32 -8.50
C PHE A 199 13.73 -8.46 -9.96
N PRO A 200 12.95 -9.16 -10.81
CA PRO A 200 13.34 -9.30 -12.20
C PRO A 200 13.48 -7.92 -12.85
N PRO A 201 14.49 -7.71 -13.71
CA PRO A 201 14.66 -6.44 -14.38
C PRO A 201 13.42 -6.11 -15.20
N ILE A 202 12.88 -4.91 -14.98
CA ILE A 202 11.83 -4.38 -15.83
C ILE A 202 12.45 -4.17 -17.21
N LYS A 203 11.96 -4.92 -18.21
CA LYS A 203 12.36 -4.77 -19.62
C LYS A 203 11.82 -3.44 -20.18
N SER A 204 12.33 -2.32 -19.70
CA SER A 204 12.03 -0.99 -20.23
C SER A 204 13.33 -0.35 -20.69
N THR A 205 13.55 -0.34 -22.00
CA THR A 205 14.63 0.41 -22.68
C THR A 205 14.40 1.93 -22.66
N GLU A 206 13.46 2.41 -21.85
CA GLU A 206 12.98 3.79 -21.89
C GLU A 206 13.59 4.62 -20.75
N SER A 207 13.88 5.88 -21.06
CA SER A 207 14.38 6.87 -20.10
C SER A 207 13.40 7.07 -18.94
N ALA A 208 13.91 7.45 -17.77
CA ALA A 208 13.12 7.79 -16.58
C ALA A 208 11.95 8.75 -16.88
N PHE A 209 12.18 9.67 -17.81
CA PHE A 209 11.18 10.53 -18.42
C PHE A 209 10.73 9.90 -19.74
N SER A 210 9.76 8.99 -19.66
CA SER A 210 9.09 8.41 -20.82
C SER A 210 7.62 8.79 -20.83
N TRP A 211 7.01 8.74 -22.02
CA TRP A 211 5.56 8.80 -22.21
C TRP A 211 4.82 7.75 -21.37
N SER A 212 5.51 6.67 -20.98
CA SER A 212 4.94 5.65 -20.10
C SER A 212 4.51 6.18 -18.72
N LEU A 213 5.02 7.34 -18.28
CA LEU A 213 4.55 8.00 -17.06
C LEU A 213 3.06 8.35 -17.11
N LEU A 214 2.53 8.58 -18.32
CA LEU A 214 1.14 8.91 -18.56
C LEU A 214 0.26 7.69 -18.86
N ASP A 215 0.82 6.47 -18.87
CA ASP A 215 0.08 5.25 -19.17
C ASP A 215 -1.11 5.06 -18.22
N ILE A 216 -0.98 5.50 -16.96
CA ILE A 216 -2.07 5.49 -15.99
C ILE A 216 -3.33 6.23 -16.49
N PHE A 217 -3.15 7.23 -17.36
CA PHE A 217 -4.24 8.04 -17.94
C PHE A 217 -4.71 7.56 -19.31
N THR A 218 -3.92 6.76 -20.02
CA THR A 218 -4.20 6.35 -21.41
C THR A 218 -4.63 4.88 -21.53
N GLU A 219 -4.34 4.06 -20.53
CA GLU A 219 -4.62 2.61 -20.53
C GLU A 219 -6.11 2.27 -20.37
N ILE A 220 -6.95 3.23 -19.97
CA ILE A 220 -8.40 3.01 -19.86
C ILE A 220 -9.03 3.23 -21.24
N HIS A 221 -9.13 2.15 -22.01
CA HIS A 221 -9.92 2.14 -23.22
C HIS A 221 -11.38 1.80 -22.90
N PHE A 222 -12.24 2.82 -22.85
CA PHE A 222 -13.66 2.66 -22.51
C PHE A 222 -14.41 1.64 -23.39
N TRP A 223 -13.96 1.44 -24.63
CA TRP A 223 -14.51 0.46 -25.56
C TRP A 223 -14.21 -1.00 -25.19
N ASN A 224 -13.17 -1.24 -24.39
CA ASN A 224 -12.72 -2.58 -24.01
C ASN A 224 -13.22 -2.99 -22.62
N ILE A 225 -14.03 -2.15 -21.96
CA ILE A 225 -14.57 -2.41 -20.62
C ILE A 225 -15.62 -3.52 -20.67
N SER A 226 -15.41 -4.59 -19.90
CA SER A 226 -16.44 -5.62 -19.69
C SER A 226 -17.45 -5.17 -18.64
N TRP A 227 -18.59 -4.68 -19.10
CA TRP A 227 -19.71 -4.34 -18.22
C TRP A 227 -20.20 -5.54 -17.40
N LYS A 228 -20.08 -6.76 -17.93
CA LYS A 228 -20.40 -7.99 -17.19
C LYS A 228 -19.49 -8.16 -15.97
N ALA A 229 -18.19 -7.93 -16.13
CA ALA A 229 -17.25 -7.93 -15.01
C ALA A 229 -17.57 -6.80 -14.02
N VAL A 230 -17.95 -5.61 -14.52
CA VAL A 230 -18.35 -4.48 -13.68
C VAL A 230 -19.55 -4.81 -12.80
N PHE A 231 -20.60 -5.42 -13.36
CA PHE A 231 -21.76 -5.84 -12.57
C PHE A 231 -21.41 -6.92 -11.54
N LYS A 232 -20.57 -7.88 -11.90
CA LYS A 232 -20.08 -8.91 -10.96
C LYS A 232 -19.20 -8.34 -9.84
N ALA A 233 -18.51 -7.23 -10.09
CA ALA A 233 -17.66 -6.56 -9.12
C ALA A 233 -18.43 -5.71 -8.09
N ILE A 234 -19.72 -5.43 -8.29
CA ILE A 234 -20.52 -4.57 -7.40
C ILE A 234 -20.45 -4.99 -5.92
N PRO A 235 -20.61 -6.27 -5.55
CA PRO A 235 -20.51 -6.71 -4.15
C PRO A 235 -19.12 -6.42 -3.56
N THR A 236 -18.07 -6.66 -4.32
CA THR A 236 -16.67 -6.39 -3.92
C THR A 236 -16.43 -4.89 -3.77
N MET A 237 -16.89 -4.05 -4.71
CA MET A 237 -16.78 -2.59 -4.61
C MET A 237 -17.56 -2.02 -3.41
N THR A 238 -18.74 -2.59 -3.12
CA THR A 238 -19.56 -2.20 -1.97
C THR A 238 -18.86 -2.56 -0.66
N SER A 239 -18.29 -3.77 -0.58
CA SER A 239 -17.55 -4.24 0.59
C SER A 239 -16.28 -3.42 0.81
N LEU A 240 -15.51 -3.16 -0.26
CA LEU A 240 -14.35 -2.27 -0.26
C LEU A 240 -14.73 -0.87 0.23
N THR A 241 -15.85 -0.33 -0.26
CA THR A 241 -16.33 1.00 0.15
C THR A 241 -16.66 1.00 1.64
N ALA A 242 -17.49 0.08 2.11
CA ALA A 242 -17.84 -0.03 3.53
C ALA A 242 -16.62 -0.21 4.43
N PHE A 243 -15.66 -1.04 4.00
CA PHE A 243 -14.39 -1.23 4.70
C PHE A 243 -13.56 0.06 4.77
N SER A 244 -13.43 0.76 3.64
CA SER A 244 -12.72 2.05 3.58
C SER A 244 -13.28 3.09 4.54
N LEU A 245 -14.61 3.12 4.74
CA LEU A 245 -15.28 4.10 5.60
C LEU A 245 -14.85 4.03 7.07
N ILE A 246 -14.32 2.89 7.50
CA ILE A 246 -13.87 2.68 8.87
C ILE A 246 -12.55 3.41 9.16
N HIS A 247 -11.70 3.60 8.14
CA HIS A 247 -10.35 4.13 8.34
C HIS A 247 -10.37 5.54 8.93
N VAL A 248 -11.24 6.42 8.44
CA VAL A 248 -11.28 7.82 8.89
C VAL A 248 -11.69 7.89 10.37
N PRO A 249 -12.80 7.29 10.82
CA PRO A 249 -13.24 7.45 12.21
C PRO A 249 -12.39 6.70 13.23
N ILE A 250 -11.55 5.75 12.80
CA ILE A 250 -10.52 5.15 13.66
C ILE A 250 -9.26 6.03 13.71
N ASN A 251 -8.71 6.40 12.54
CA ASN A 251 -7.40 7.03 12.46
C ASN A 251 -7.44 8.49 12.91
N ILE A 252 -8.49 9.24 12.56
CA ILE A 252 -8.59 10.68 12.87
C ILE A 252 -8.61 10.93 14.39
N PRO A 253 -9.48 10.30 15.20
CA PRO A 253 -9.48 10.55 16.64
C PRO A 253 -8.20 10.06 17.32
N ALA A 254 -7.67 8.90 16.91
CA ALA A 254 -6.40 8.39 17.43
C ALA A 254 -5.23 9.35 17.16
N PHE A 255 -5.19 9.91 15.95
CA PHE A 255 -4.19 10.89 15.56
C PHE A 255 -4.34 12.21 16.33
N ALA A 256 -5.58 12.67 16.52
CA ALA A 256 -5.89 13.88 17.27
C ALA A 256 -5.44 13.79 18.74
N ILE A 257 -5.70 12.64 19.39
CA ILE A 257 -5.22 12.36 20.74
C ILE A 257 -3.69 12.39 20.79
N SER A 258 -3.02 11.76 19.83
CA SER A 258 -1.55 11.68 19.78
C SER A 258 -0.87 13.01 19.47
N THR A 259 -1.58 13.94 18.84
CA THR A 259 -1.06 15.26 18.46
C THR A 259 -1.61 16.39 19.33
N ASN A 260 -2.46 16.07 20.32
CA ASN A 260 -3.14 17.01 21.21
C ASN A 260 -3.89 18.11 20.45
N THR A 261 -4.67 17.71 19.44
CA THR A 261 -5.51 18.57 18.61
C THR A 261 -6.96 18.11 18.68
N GLU A 262 -7.91 19.01 18.44
CA GLU A 262 -9.33 18.65 18.38
C GLU A 262 -9.73 18.31 16.93
N PRO A 263 -10.25 17.09 16.66
CA PRO A 263 -10.62 16.70 15.31
C PRO A 263 -12.00 17.24 14.92
N ASP A 264 -12.10 17.84 13.74
CA ASP A 264 -13.40 18.06 13.08
C ASP A 264 -13.68 16.89 12.13
N MET A 265 -14.43 15.91 12.62
CA MET A 265 -14.72 14.69 11.86
C MET A 265 -15.44 14.98 10.54
N ASN A 266 -16.35 15.96 10.49
CA ASN A 266 -17.09 16.26 9.26
C ASN A 266 -16.18 16.90 8.21
N ALA A 267 -15.28 17.80 8.64
CA ALA A 267 -14.28 18.39 7.76
C ALA A 267 -13.30 17.32 7.23
N GLU A 268 -12.83 16.40 8.07
CA GLU A 268 -11.93 15.32 7.64
C GLU A 268 -12.63 14.34 6.68
N LEU A 269 -13.90 13.99 6.92
CA LEU A 269 -14.69 13.20 5.99
C LEU A 269 -14.83 13.89 4.63
N ILE A 270 -15.09 15.20 4.61
CA ILE A 270 -15.14 15.97 3.36
C ILE A 270 -13.78 15.98 2.66
N ALA A 271 -12.68 16.19 3.40
CA ALA A 271 -11.32 16.19 2.86
C ALA A 271 -10.96 14.83 2.24
N HIS A 272 -11.25 13.72 2.92
CA HIS A 272 -11.08 12.38 2.38
C HIS A 272 -12.01 12.09 1.20
N GLY A 273 -13.20 12.67 1.20
CA GLY A 273 -14.13 12.64 0.08
C GLY A 273 -13.51 13.24 -1.19
N TYR A 274 -12.98 14.46 -1.09
CA TYR A 274 -12.25 15.09 -2.20
C TYR A 274 -11.04 14.25 -2.64
N SER A 275 -10.27 13.75 -1.67
CA SER A 275 -9.05 13.00 -1.94
C SER A 275 -9.29 11.73 -2.76
N ASN A 276 -10.27 10.92 -2.36
CA ASN A 276 -10.62 9.68 -3.04
C ASN A 276 -11.35 9.94 -4.37
N PHE A 277 -12.19 10.97 -4.43
CA PHE A 277 -12.89 11.34 -5.66
C PHE A 277 -11.92 11.80 -6.75
N ILE A 278 -10.97 12.69 -6.41
CA ILE A 278 -9.94 13.16 -7.33
C ILE A 278 -9.03 11.99 -7.74
N SER A 279 -8.55 11.20 -6.77
CA SER A 279 -7.72 10.01 -7.07
C SER A 279 -8.43 9.10 -8.08
N GLY A 280 -9.71 8.79 -7.86
CA GLY A 280 -10.47 7.87 -8.70
C GLY A 280 -10.76 8.37 -10.12
N ILE A 281 -11.07 9.66 -10.30
CA ILE A 281 -11.27 10.26 -11.64
C ILE A 281 -10.00 10.11 -12.49
N PHE A 282 -8.85 10.22 -11.85
CA PHE A 282 -7.55 10.13 -12.49
C PHE A 282 -6.97 8.70 -12.49
N GLY A 283 -7.80 7.68 -12.27
CA GLY A 283 -7.39 6.27 -12.35
C GLY A 283 -6.58 5.79 -11.15
N GLY A 284 -6.60 6.51 -10.04
CA GLY A 284 -5.94 6.14 -8.79
C GLY A 284 -6.78 5.21 -7.91
N LEU A 285 -6.10 4.65 -6.91
CA LEU A 285 -6.63 3.83 -5.82
C LEU A 285 -7.16 4.68 -4.65
N GLN A 286 -7.87 4.01 -3.74
CA GLN A 286 -8.38 4.60 -2.51
C GLN A 286 -7.23 5.01 -1.60
N ASN A 287 -7.44 6.08 -0.84
CA ASN A 287 -6.45 6.67 0.04
C ASN A 287 -7.09 7.23 1.32
N TYR A 288 -6.26 7.46 2.33
CA TYR A 288 -6.69 8.02 3.61
C TYR A 288 -5.53 8.70 4.35
N MET A 289 -5.82 9.36 5.47
CA MET A 289 -4.78 9.86 6.37
C MET A 289 -4.34 8.75 7.32
N THR A 290 -3.08 8.37 7.27
CA THR A 290 -2.53 7.26 8.05
C THR A 290 -2.07 7.74 9.42
N TYR A 291 -2.63 7.14 10.48
CA TYR A 291 -2.27 7.44 11.87
C TYR A 291 -0.77 7.23 12.14
N SER A 292 -0.24 6.03 11.88
CA SER A 292 1.14 5.66 12.28
C SER A 292 2.19 6.57 11.65
N ASN A 293 2.07 6.84 10.34
CA ASN A 293 2.99 7.72 9.63
C ASN A 293 2.82 9.18 10.04
N GLY A 294 1.58 9.63 10.28
CA GLY A 294 1.30 10.95 10.83
C GLY A 294 1.97 11.16 12.18
N VAL A 295 1.88 10.19 13.10
CA VAL A 295 2.49 10.29 14.44
C VAL A 295 4.02 10.36 14.35
N ILE A 296 4.65 9.54 13.51
CA ILE A 296 6.10 9.58 13.31
C ILE A 296 6.53 10.95 12.75
N TYR A 297 5.79 11.46 11.77
CA TYR A 297 6.04 12.76 11.16
C TYR A 297 5.89 13.90 12.17
N SER A 298 4.80 13.91 12.94
CA SER A 298 4.54 14.90 14.00
C SER A 298 5.61 14.85 15.11
N LYS A 299 6.01 13.65 15.56
CA LYS A 299 7.12 13.46 16.51
C LYS A 299 8.47 13.93 15.97
N SER A 300 8.63 13.93 14.64
CA SER A 300 9.79 14.48 13.94
C SER A 300 9.70 15.99 13.70
N ASN A 301 8.74 16.66 14.35
CA ASN A 301 8.45 18.09 14.20
C ASN A 301 8.03 18.48 12.77
N GLY A 302 7.54 17.51 12.00
CA GLY A 302 6.95 17.70 10.68
C GLY A 302 5.60 18.39 10.80
N ARG A 303 5.48 19.59 10.23
CA ARG A 303 4.25 20.39 10.25
C ARG A 303 4.23 21.44 9.13
N GLY A 304 3.05 21.89 8.79
CA GLY A 304 2.80 22.96 7.83
C GLY A 304 2.90 22.53 6.37
N LYS A 305 2.37 23.39 5.50
CA LYS A 305 2.20 23.11 4.07
C LYS A 305 3.52 22.89 3.32
N CYS A 306 4.56 23.64 3.65
CA CYS A 306 5.86 23.50 2.96
C CYS A 306 6.48 22.11 3.19
N SER A 307 6.46 21.63 4.44
CA SER A 307 6.98 20.30 4.77
C SER A 307 6.12 19.20 4.13
N SER A 308 4.79 19.38 4.10
CA SER A 308 3.89 18.48 3.40
C SER A 308 4.13 18.45 1.88
N LEU A 309 4.34 19.61 1.25
CA LEU A 309 4.67 19.68 -0.19
C LEU A 309 6.03 19.07 -0.51
N ALA A 310 6.98 19.09 0.43
CA ALA A 310 8.25 18.36 0.27
C ALA A 310 8.02 16.84 0.20
N ILE A 311 7.05 16.31 0.95
CA ILE A 311 6.64 14.90 0.85
C ILE A 311 6.05 14.62 -0.53
N VAL A 312 5.17 15.48 -1.04
CA VAL A 312 4.63 15.35 -2.41
C VAL A 312 5.75 15.36 -3.46
N ALA A 313 6.72 16.27 -3.32
CA ALA A 313 7.85 16.37 -4.24
C ALA A 313 8.73 15.11 -4.20
N LEU A 314 9.01 14.58 -3.00
CA LEU A 314 9.76 13.34 -2.83
C LEU A 314 9.01 12.13 -3.40
N THR A 315 7.71 12.01 -3.13
CA THR A 315 6.87 10.96 -3.72
C THR A 315 6.82 11.09 -5.24
N GLY A 316 6.76 12.32 -5.78
CA GLY A 316 6.85 12.58 -7.21
C GLY A 316 8.19 12.18 -7.83
N PHE A 317 9.29 12.39 -7.10
CA PHE A 317 10.60 11.88 -7.51
C PHE A 317 10.61 10.34 -7.57
N ILE A 318 10.05 9.67 -6.56
CA ILE A 318 9.92 8.21 -6.53
C ILE A 318 8.94 7.72 -7.62
N PHE A 319 7.90 8.49 -7.96
CA PHE A 319 6.98 8.15 -9.05
C PHE A 319 7.70 8.07 -10.40
N ILE A 320 8.66 8.98 -10.63
CA ILE A 320 9.44 9.03 -11.87
C ILE A 320 10.55 7.97 -11.88
N TYR A 321 11.36 7.91 -10.82
CA TYR A 321 12.58 7.11 -10.78
C TYR A 321 12.44 5.77 -10.06
N GLY A 322 11.37 5.57 -9.29
CA GLY A 322 11.14 4.37 -8.48
C GLY A 322 11.24 3.07 -9.25
N PRO A 323 10.62 2.91 -10.44
CA PRO A 323 10.76 1.70 -11.23
C PRO A 323 12.21 1.35 -11.59
N LEU A 324 13.05 2.37 -11.85
CA LEU A 324 14.48 2.16 -12.14
C LEU A 324 15.27 1.75 -10.89
N LEU A 325 14.86 2.23 -9.72
CA LEU A 325 15.49 1.90 -8.45
C LEU A 325 15.08 0.51 -7.93
N CYS A 326 13.85 0.07 -8.22
CA CYS A 326 13.29 -1.19 -7.73
C CYS A 326 14.12 -2.43 -8.14
N VAL A 327 14.78 -2.41 -9.29
CA VAL A 327 15.62 -3.54 -9.75
C VAL A 327 16.81 -3.77 -8.82
N TYR A 328 17.33 -2.71 -8.20
CA TYR A 328 18.47 -2.80 -7.27
C TYR A 328 18.06 -3.15 -5.84
N VAL A 329 16.76 -3.19 -5.55
CA VAL A 329 16.24 -3.48 -4.21
C VAL A 329 16.14 -4.99 -4.03
N PRO A 330 16.80 -5.58 -3.01
CA PRO A 330 16.67 -7.01 -2.76
C PRO A 330 15.26 -7.34 -2.25
N ARG A 331 14.72 -8.48 -2.68
CA ARG A 331 13.40 -8.97 -2.27
C ARG A 331 13.27 -9.11 -0.77
N CYS A 332 14.37 -9.36 -0.06
CA CYS A 332 14.35 -9.45 1.39
C CYS A 332 13.94 -8.13 2.07
N MET A 333 14.18 -6.97 1.45
CA MET A 333 13.73 -5.68 1.99
C MET A 333 12.20 -5.60 1.98
N ALA A 334 11.59 -5.87 0.84
CA ALA A 334 10.12 -5.90 0.70
C ALA A 334 9.50 -6.99 1.58
N GLY A 335 10.10 -8.20 1.59
CA GLY A 335 9.66 -9.31 2.43
C GLY A 335 9.70 -8.98 3.92
N THR A 336 10.77 -8.31 4.40
CA THR A 336 10.89 -7.91 5.82
C THR A 336 9.82 -6.89 6.18
N LEU A 337 9.62 -5.86 5.34
CA LEU A 337 8.61 -4.84 5.57
C LEU A 337 7.19 -5.45 5.63
N LEU A 338 6.85 -6.29 4.65
CA LEU A 338 5.55 -6.95 4.61
C LEU A 338 5.37 -7.90 5.80
N LEU A 339 6.39 -8.68 6.15
CA LEU A 339 6.32 -9.59 7.30
C LEU A 339 6.09 -8.82 8.60
N HIS A 340 6.79 -7.70 8.79
CA HIS A 340 6.62 -6.84 9.95
C HIS A 340 5.19 -6.31 10.08
N VAL A 341 4.67 -5.71 9.00
CA VAL A 341 3.31 -5.16 8.96
C VAL A 341 2.26 -6.26 9.14
N GLY A 342 2.46 -7.42 8.51
CA GLY A 342 1.56 -8.57 8.61
C GLY A 342 1.45 -9.08 10.05
N ILE A 343 2.58 -9.21 10.75
CA ILE A 343 2.61 -9.63 12.16
C ILE A 343 1.95 -8.58 13.06
N ASP A 344 2.24 -7.29 12.86
CA ASP A 344 1.70 -6.23 13.70
C ASP A 344 0.17 -6.14 13.57
N LEU A 345 -0.36 -6.21 12.33
CA LEU A 345 -1.80 -6.26 12.08
C LEU A 345 -2.45 -7.54 12.62
N PHE A 346 -1.76 -8.69 12.53
CA PHE A 346 -2.27 -9.93 13.09
C PHE A 346 -2.39 -9.85 14.62
N ILE A 347 -1.40 -9.29 15.30
CA ILE A 347 -1.42 -9.10 16.76
C ILE A 347 -2.54 -8.13 17.15
N GLU A 348 -2.71 -7.03 16.42
CA GLU A 348 -3.80 -6.07 16.63
C GLU A 348 -5.19 -6.70 16.41
N GLY A 349 -5.30 -7.63 15.47
CA GLY A 349 -6.54 -8.35 15.18
C GLY A 349 -6.90 -9.47 16.17
N VAL A 350 -6.00 -9.85 17.08
CA VAL A 350 -6.22 -10.94 18.06
C VAL A 350 -6.14 -10.46 19.51
N GLY A 351 -5.47 -9.34 19.77
CA GLY A 351 -5.41 -8.68 21.07
C GLY A 351 -6.63 -7.82 21.34
#